data_AF-A0A1G1Z5T9-F1
#
_entry.id   AF-A0A1G1Z5T9-F1
#
_cell.length_a   1.000
_cell.length_b   1.000
_cell.length_c   1.000
_cell.angle_alpha   90.00
_cell.angle_beta   90.00
_cell.angle_gamma   90.00
#
_symmetry.space_group_name_H-M   'P 1'
#
loop_
_entity.id
_entity.type
_entity.pdbx_description
1 polymer ?
#
loop_
_entity_poly.entity_id
_entity_poly.type
_entity_poly.pdbx_seq_one_letter_code
_entity_poly.pdbx_strand_id
1 'polypeptide(L)'
;MNNDTAMEVRHDSSPNLPLIAYFVTTAALWAFYLYMTFGAPLSQVSVERYGLTPMSAFWLRLSIAAPILVYWSLGLYAAIHLNAYVRKIGPGEGSAPVRSLARGVFIIVMGVILGAAVGSIRQYFPLTEPGNEGIIKLLVILGNYISVGFPLAAFVFIWRGTKSFMTNELAQAKDIVRKYTPVFLFASAVISASYIFLALANPNRQMNLVPSMPATYYLPDWLIVASILLPYVVIWTLGLLSAFNIVVYSQKVSGLIYRKFLNNLVYGILMIIVFYIFLQFLSTIGYYLQDFFKEKGLAPVLYFIYFILFLQALGFIFLARGAKKLKEIETTL
;
A
#
# COMPACT_ATOMS: atom_id res chain seq x y z
N MET A 1 -55.11 1.19 8.80
CA MET A 1 -54.29 0.19 8.08
C MET A 1 -52.84 0.60 8.27
N ASN A 2 -52.16 -0.01 9.24
CA ASN A 2 -50.73 0.19 9.48
C ASN A 2 -49.95 -0.59 8.43
N ASN A 3 -49.19 0.12 7.59
CA ASN A 3 -48.16 -0.49 6.77
C ASN A 3 -46.85 -0.45 7.57
N ASP A 4 -46.66 -1.45 8.42
CA ASP A 4 -45.35 -1.82 8.96
C ASP A 4 -44.54 -2.48 7.83
N THR A 5 -43.89 -1.66 7.00
CA THR A 5 -42.79 -2.13 6.17
C THR A 5 -41.60 -2.44 7.06
N ALA A 6 -41.51 -3.70 7.48
CA ALA A 6 -40.32 -4.30 8.05
C ALA A 6 -39.14 -4.02 7.11
N MET A 7 -38.18 -3.20 7.56
CA MET A 7 -36.88 -3.09 6.91
C MET A 7 -36.19 -4.45 7.01
N GLU A 8 -36.20 -5.18 5.91
CA GLU A 8 -35.46 -6.41 5.74
C GLU A 8 -33.96 -6.11 5.94
N VAL A 9 -33.45 -6.44 7.13
CA VAL A 9 -32.02 -6.35 7.45
C VAL A 9 -31.30 -7.31 6.53
N ARG A 10 -30.74 -6.81 5.42
CA ARG A 10 -29.84 -7.57 4.56
C ARG A 10 -28.67 -8.04 5.42
N HIS A 11 -28.71 -9.30 5.84
CA HIS A 11 -27.53 -10.02 6.30
C HIS A 11 -26.55 -10.09 5.13
N ASP A 12 -25.58 -9.17 5.12
CA ASP A 12 -24.40 -9.23 4.26
C ASP A 12 -23.65 -10.52 4.60
N SER A 13 -23.89 -11.55 3.80
CA SER A 13 -23.32 -12.90 3.86
C SER A 13 -21.88 -12.94 3.31
N SER A 14 -21.12 -11.85 3.43
CA SER A 14 -19.71 -11.87 3.06
C SER A 14 -18.95 -12.79 4.03
N PRO A 15 -18.24 -13.82 3.54
CA PRO A 15 -17.55 -14.78 4.39
C PRO A 15 -16.47 -14.04 5.17
N ASN A 16 -16.71 -13.86 6.46
CA ASN A 16 -15.70 -13.35 7.38
C ASN A 16 -14.68 -14.47 7.58
N LEU A 17 -13.49 -14.33 7.00
CA LEU A 17 -12.39 -15.25 7.25
C LEU A 17 -12.16 -15.35 8.78
N PRO A 18 -12.09 -16.56 9.35
CA PRO A 18 -11.81 -16.72 10.77
C PRO A 18 -10.43 -16.11 11.07
N LEU A 19 -10.24 -15.60 12.29
CA LEU A 19 -8.97 -14.98 12.72
C LEU A 19 -7.76 -15.88 12.44
N ILE A 20 -7.96 -17.20 12.58
CA ILE A 20 -6.98 -18.23 12.27
C ILE A 20 -6.56 -18.18 10.79
N ALA A 21 -7.50 -18.00 9.86
CA ALA A 21 -7.17 -17.94 8.43
C ALA A 21 -6.31 -16.71 8.10
N TYR A 22 -6.52 -15.58 8.78
CA TYR A 22 -5.64 -14.40 8.65
C TYR A 22 -4.20 -14.73 9.07
N PHE A 23 -4.02 -15.33 10.25
CA PHE A 23 -2.70 -15.69 10.76
C PHE A 23 -2.00 -16.74 9.88
N VAL A 24 -2.71 -17.81 9.51
CA VAL A 24 -2.16 -18.89 8.68
C VAL A 24 -1.72 -18.35 7.31
N THR A 25 -2.57 -17.55 6.66
CA THR A 25 -2.24 -16.98 5.34
C THR A 25 -1.04 -16.06 5.42
N THR A 26 -0.98 -15.17 6.42
CA THR A 26 0.17 -14.28 6.58
C THR A 26 1.45 -15.04 6.94
N ALA A 27 1.38 -16.02 7.84
CA ALA A 27 2.54 -16.84 8.22
C ALA A 27 3.09 -17.64 7.04
N ALA A 28 2.22 -18.23 6.21
CA ALA A 28 2.62 -18.93 5.00
C ALA A 28 3.34 -17.99 4.02
N LEU A 29 2.82 -16.77 3.83
CA LEU A 29 3.45 -15.79 2.95
C LEU A 29 4.78 -15.25 3.51
N TRP A 30 4.92 -15.13 4.83
CA TRP A 30 6.19 -14.78 5.46
C TRP A 30 7.24 -15.87 5.28
N ALA A 31 6.85 -17.12 5.53
CA ALA A 31 7.73 -18.27 5.33
C ALA A 31 8.18 -18.35 3.87
N PHE A 32 7.25 -18.14 2.92
CA PHE A 32 7.57 -18.06 1.50
C PHE A 32 8.53 -16.89 1.20
N TYR A 33 8.24 -15.69 1.67
CA TYR A 33 9.10 -14.52 1.44
C TYR A 33 10.52 -14.72 2.00
N LEU A 34 10.64 -15.25 3.22
CA LEU A 34 11.92 -15.54 3.85
C LEU A 34 12.69 -16.63 3.07
N TYR A 35 12.01 -17.73 2.74
CA TYR A 35 12.61 -18.80 1.92
C TYR A 35 13.13 -18.25 0.60
N MET A 36 12.30 -17.47 -0.11
CA MET A 36 12.70 -16.87 -1.38
C MET A 36 13.84 -15.87 -1.22
N THR A 37 13.83 -15.02 -0.19
CA THR A 37 14.87 -14.00 0.04
C THR A 37 16.22 -14.62 0.39
N PHE A 38 16.24 -15.60 1.29
CA PHE A 38 17.49 -16.22 1.74
C PHE A 38 17.99 -17.30 0.79
N GLY A 39 17.09 -17.99 0.07
CA GLY A 39 17.43 -18.95 -0.97
C GLY A 39 17.87 -18.32 -2.30
N ALA A 40 17.66 -17.01 -2.48
CA ALA A 40 17.96 -16.35 -3.76
C ALA A 40 19.46 -16.47 -4.10
N PRO A 41 19.83 -16.71 -5.37
CA PRO A 41 21.22 -16.72 -5.78
C PRO A 41 21.86 -15.34 -5.55
N LEU A 42 23.18 -15.32 -5.33
CA LEU A 42 23.92 -14.06 -5.30
C LEU A 42 24.06 -13.55 -6.73
N SER A 43 23.61 -12.32 -6.97
CA SER A 43 23.79 -11.66 -8.26
C SER A 43 25.28 -11.48 -8.54
N GLN A 44 25.78 -12.10 -9.62
CA GLN A 44 27.18 -11.97 -10.06
C GLN A 44 27.57 -10.50 -10.25
N VAL A 45 26.68 -9.69 -10.82
CA VAL A 45 26.86 -8.24 -10.97
C VAL A 45 27.08 -7.56 -9.62
N SER A 46 26.37 -7.99 -8.57
CA SER A 46 26.50 -7.40 -7.24
C SER A 46 27.78 -7.86 -6.53
N VAL A 47 28.22 -9.08 -6.78
CA VAL A 47 29.50 -9.62 -6.28
C VAL A 47 30.66 -8.88 -6.94
N GLU A 48 30.67 -8.75 -8.26
CA GLU A 48 31.71 -8.06 -9.02
C GLU A 48 31.76 -6.56 -8.71
N ARG A 49 30.60 -5.90 -8.60
CA ARG A 49 30.52 -4.46 -8.39
C ARG A 49 30.79 -4.03 -6.95
N TYR A 50 30.38 -4.82 -5.96
CA TYR A 50 30.42 -4.42 -4.55
C TYR A 50 31.28 -5.34 -3.67
N GLY A 51 31.91 -6.37 -4.22
CA GLY A 51 32.77 -7.29 -3.47
C GLY A 51 32.00 -8.06 -2.39
N LEU A 52 30.70 -8.35 -2.62
CA LEU A 52 29.86 -9.00 -1.61
C LEU A 52 30.27 -10.46 -1.40
N THR A 53 30.56 -10.81 -0.14
CA THR A 53 30.75 -12.19 0.29
C THR A 53 29.39 -12.82 0.61
N PRO A 54 29.26 -14.17 0.64
CA PRO A 54 28.02 -14.82 1.06
C PRO A 54 27.54 -14.37 2.44
N MET A 55 28.48 -14.15 3.36
CA MET A 55 28.17 -13.69 4.72
C MET A 55 27.66 -12.24 4.73
N SER A 56 28.30 -11.32 3.99
CA SER A 56 27.83 -9.93 3.95
C SER A 56 26.48 -9.81 3.24
N ALA A 57 26.23 -10.62 2.22
CA ALA A 57 24.94 -10.70 1.55
C ALA A 57 23.84 -11.26 2.47
N PHE A 58 24.14 -12.25 3.31
CA PHE A 58 23.20 -12.77 4.31
C PHE A 58 22.76 -11.67 5.29
N TRP A 59 23.71 -10.96 5.90
CA TRP A 59 23.40 -9.88 6.84
C TRP A 59 22.64 -8.74 6.18
N LEU A 60 22.98 -8.42 4.93
CA LEU A 60 22.26 -7.41 4.14
C LEU A 60 20.81 -7.82 3.86
N ARG A 61 20.57 -9.09 3.51
CA ARG A 61 19.22 -9.63 3.32
C ARG A 61 18.43 -9.57 4.62
N LEU A 62 19.05 -9.95 5.73
CA LEU A 62 18.41 -9.91 7.05
C LEU A 62 18.05 -8.50 7.50
N SER A 63 18.96 -7.53 7.32
CA SER A 63 18.73 -6.13 7.72
C SER A 63 17.62 -5.46 6.91
N ILE A 64 17.33 -5.93 5.70
CA ILE A 64 16.21 -5.48 4.86
C ILE A 64 14.93 -6.26 5.18
N ALA A 65 15.01 -7.59 5.29
CA ALA A 65 13.85 -8.45 5.51
C ALA A 65 13.20 -8.23 6.89
N ALA A 66 13.99 -8.04 7.94
CA ALA A 66 13.46 -7.88 9.30
C ALA A 66 12.54 -6.65 9.43
N PRO A 67 12.92 -5.42 9.02
CA PRO A 67 12.01 -4.27 8.99
C PRO A 67 10.76 -4.50 8.15
N ILE A 68 10.87 -5.24 7.04
CA ILE A 68 9.74 -5.58 6.17
C ILE A 68 8.69 -6.40 6.93
N LEU A 69 9.13 -7.47 7.59
CA LEU A 69 8.24 -8.30 8.41
C LEU A 69 7.61 -7.50 9.55
N VAL A 70 8.35 -6.58 10.17
CA VAL A 70 7.83 -5.72 11.25
C VAL A 70 6.66 -4.88 10.75
N TYR A 71 6.79 -4.17 9.62
CA TYR A 71 5.69 -3.32 9.18
C TYR A 71 4.51 -4.13 8.61
N TRP A 72 4.75 -5.33 8.06
CA TRP A 72 3.67 -6.27 7.72
C TRP A 72 2.87 -6.69 8.95
N SER A 73 3.57 -6.99 10.04
CA SER A 73 2.97 -7.33 11.34
C SER A 73 2.07 -6.21 11.85
N LEU A 74 2.56 -4.97 11.78
CA LEU A 74 1.82 -3.80 12.24
C LEU A 74 0.57 -3.54 11.41
N GLY A 75 0.65 -3.71 10.09
CA GLY A 75 -0.51 -3.60 9.21
C GLY A 75 -1.55 -4.69 9.48
N LEU A 76 -1.13 -5.94 9.63
CA LEU A 76 -2.04 -7.03 10.00
C LEU A 76 -2.67 -6.80 11.37
N TYR A 77 -1.87 -6.38 12.36
CA TYR A 77 -2.33 -6.02 13.69
C TYR A 77 -3.43 -4.95 13.61
N ALA A 78 -3.25 -3.91 12.80
CA ALA A 78 -4.25 -2.87 12.60
C ALA A 78 -5.54 -3.44 11.99
N ALA A 79 -5.44 -4.24 10.92
CA ALA A 79 -6.61 -4.86 10.28
C ALA A 79 -7.39 -5.78 11.22
N ILE A 80 -6.70 -6.60 12.02
CA ILE A 80 -7.32 -7.51 13.00
C ILE A 80 -8.10 -6.72 14.05
N HIS A 81 -7.50 -5.69 14.63
CA HIS A 81 -8.12 -4.90 15.70
C HIS A 81 -9.30 -4.06 15.18
N LEU A 82 -9.20 -3.49 13.98
CA LEU A 82 -10.34 -2.82 13.33
C LEU A 82 -11.51 -3.80 13.10
N ASN A 83 -11.23 -5.02 12.67
CA ASN A 83 -12.25 -6.06 12.50
C ASN A 83 -12.83 -6.56 13.84
N ALA A 84 -12.01 -6.69 14.88
CA ALA A 84 -12.46 -7.07 16.21
C ALA A 84 -13.47 -6.06 16.76
N TYR A 85 -13.19 -4.77 16.61
CA TYR A 85 -14.11 -3.70 16.99
C TYR A 85 -15.44 -3.80 16.26
N VAL A 86 -15.41 -3.97 14.93
CA VAL A 86 -16.62 -4.14 14.11
C VAL A 86 -17.46 -5.33 14.56
N ARG A 87 -16.83 -6.42 15.01
CA ARG A 87 -17.54 -7.58 15.56
C ARG A 87 -18.17 -7.27 16.92
N LYS A 88 -17.49 -6.49 17.78
CA LYS A 88 -18.00 -6.13 19.11
C LYS A 88 -19.21 -5.20 19.04
N ILE A 89 -19.15 -4.16 18.21
CA ILE A 89 -20.27 -3.20 18.08
C ILE A 89 -21.47 -3.75 17.31
N GLY A 90 -21.32 -4.91 16.67
CA GLY A 90 -22.37 -5.54 15.89
C GLY A 90 -22.63 -4.85 14.53
N PRO A 91 -23.50 -5.45 13.70
CA PRO A 91 -23.92 -4.83 12.45
C PRO A 91 -24.80 -3.60 12.74
N GLY A 92 -24.41 -2.47 12.16
CA GLY A 92 -25.13 -1.21 12.30
C GLY A 92 -24.43 -0.08 11.54
N GLU A 93 -25.09 1.08 11.43
CA GLU A 93 -24.58 2.22 10.65
C GLU A 93 -23.21 2.72 11.14
N GLY A 94 -22.94 2.68 12.45
CA GLY A 94 -21.63 3.04 13.01
C GLY A 94 -20.51 2.05 12.69
N SER A 95 -20.84 0.79 12.37
CA SER A 95 -19.86 -0.27 12.09
C SER A 95 -19.40 -0.33 10.64
N ALA A 96 -20.26 0.13 9.72
CA ALA A 96 -20.00 0.04 8.28
C ALA A 96 -18.75 0.81 7.83
N PRO A 97 -18.51 2.06 8.30
CA PRO A 97 -17.27 2.78 7.99
C PRO A 97 -16.01 2.03 8.43
N VAL A 98 -15.99 1.55 9.67
CA VAL A 98 -14.82 0.88 10.26
C VAL A 98 -14.55 -0.46 9.60
N ARG A 99 -15.61 -1.19 9.20
CA ARG A 99 -15.49 -2.44 8.43
C ARG A 99 -14.82 -2.21 7.08
N SER A 100 -15.22 -1.17 6.38
CA SER A 100 -14.66 -0.84 5.07
C SER A 100 -13.18 -0.43 5.20
N LEU A 101 -12.84 0.33 6.25
CA LEU A 101 -11.44 0.65 6.59
C LEU A 101 -10.62 -0.61 6.89
N ALA A 102 -11.15 -1.53 7.71
CA ALA A 102 -10.47 -2.78 8.06
C ALA A 102 -10.15 -3.62 6.82
N ARG A 103 -11.11 -3.76 5.90
CA ARG A 103 -10.93 -4.45 4.61
C ARG A 103 -9.86 -3.77 3.77
N GLY A 104 -9.92 -2.44 3.63
CA GLY A 104 -8.94 -1.70 2.85
C GLY A 104 -7.52 -1.82 3.41
N VAL A 105 -7.34 -1.68 4.72
CA VAL A 105 -6.03 -1.88 5.37
C VAL A 105 -5.52 -3.31 5.14
N PHE A 106 -6.38 -4.32 5.27
CA PHE A 106 -5.99 -5.71 5.00
C PHE A 106 -5.53 -5.91 3.54
N ILE A 107 -6.27 -5.37 2.56
CA ILE A 107 -5.91 -5.47 1.14
C ILE A 107 -4.58 -4.78 0.86
N ILE A 108 -4.28 -3.62 1.48
CA ILE A 108 -2.97 -2.96 1.37
C ILE A 108 -1.86 -3.91 1.82
N VAL A 109 -2.01 -4.49 3.02
CA VAL A 109 -1.00 -5.41 3.58
C VAL A 109 -0.78 -6.60 2.66
N MET A 110 -1.85 -7.22 2.17
CA MET A 110 -1.75 -8.35 1.24
C MET A 110 -1.09 -7.95 -0.09
N GLY A 111 -1.41 -6.77 -0.62
CA GLY A 111 -0.79 -6.25 -1.84
C GLY A 111 0.72 -6.05 -1.69
N VAL A 112 1.16 -5.50 -0.56
CA VAL A 112 2.60 -5.32 -0.28
C VAL A 112 3.30 -6.66 -0.12
N ILE A 113 2.70 -7.62 0.59
CA ILE A 113 3.26 -8.97 0.76
C ILE A 113 3.38 -9.69 -0.58
N LEU A 114 2.33 -9.69 -1.40
CA LEU A 114 2.34 -10.32 -2.71
C LEU A 114 3.30 -9.64 -3.69
N GLY A 115 3.39 -8.31 -3.64
CA GLY A 115 4.38 -7.57 -4.44
C GLY A 115 5.82 -7.96 -4.07
N ALA A 116 6.12 -8.10 -2.77
CA ALA A 116 7.42 -8.56 -2.31
C ALA A 116 7.70 -10.03 -2.69
N ALA A 117 6.68 -10.90 -2.66
CA ALA A 117 6.78 -12.28 -3.11
C ALA A 117 7.17 -12.36 -4.60
N VAL A 118 6.46 -11.64 -5.46
CA VAL A 118 6.78 -11.55 -6.91
C VAL A 118 8.17 -10.95 -7.15
N GLY A 119 8.52 -9.89 -6.42
CA GLY A 119 9.84 -9.28 -6.48
C GLY A 119 10.97 -10.23 -6.06
N SER A 120 10.70 -11.13 -5.11
CA SER A 120 11.65 -12.15 -4.64
C SER A 120 11.81 -13.29 -5.63
N ILE A 121 10.72 -13.77 -6.26
CA ILE A 121 10.78 -14.76 -7.35
C ILE A 121 11.66 -14.25 -8.49
N ARG A 122 11.54 -12.96 -8.85
CA ARG A 122 12.34 -12.35 -9.93
C ARG A 122 13.85 -12.47 -9.69
N GLN A 123 14.32 -12.56 -8.44
CA GLN A 123 15.75 -12.68 -8.14
C GLN A 123 16.36 -14.02 -8.58
N TYR A 124 15.53 -15.04 -8.87
CA TYR A 124 15.95 -16.35 -9.35
C TYR A 124 16.10 -16.41 -10.88
N PHE A 125 15.70 -15.36 -11.59
CA PHE A 125 15.76 -15.29 -13.05
C PHE A 125 16.56 -14.05 -13.46
N PRO A 126 17.90 -14.11 -13.46
CA PRO A 126 18.74 -13.01 -13.89
C PRO A 126 18.47 -12.64 -15.36
N LEU A 127 18.38 -11.34 -15.66
CA LEU A 127 18.19 -10.85 -17.04
C LEU A 127 19.37 -11.17 -17.96
N THR A 128 20.56 -11.37 -17.38
CA THR A 128 21.80 -11.66 -18.12
C THR A 128 21.84 -13.08 -18.66
N GLU A 129 20.97 -13.97 -18.17
CA GLU A 129 20.93 -15.37 -18.60
C GLU A 129 19.96 -15.55 -19.78
N PRO A 130 20.41 -16.15 -20.90
CA PRO A 130 19.56 -16.44 -22.05
C PRO A 130 18.34 -17.31 -21.67
N GLY A 131 17.16 -16.95 -22.16
CA GLY A 131 15.91 -17.70 -21.94
C GLY A 131 15.05 -17.19 -20.78
N ASN A 132 15.58 -16.34 -19.88
CA ASN A 132 14.82 -15.82 -18.74
C ASN A 132 13.92 -14.60 -19.09
N GLU A 133 14.08 -13.99 -20.27
CA GLU A 133 13.38 -12.76 -20.66
C GLU A 133 11.86 -12.86 -20.56
N GLY A 134 11.28 -13.99 -21.00
CA GLY A 134 9.84 -14.22 -20.97
C GLY A 134 9.27 -14.24 -19.55
N ILE A 135 9.96 -14.93 -18.63
CA ILE A 135 9.56 -15.02 -17.22
C ILE A 135 9.69 -13.66 -16.55
N ILE A 136 10.77 -12.92 -16.82
CA ILE A 136 11.00 -11.59 -16.25
C ILE A 136 9.93 -10.61 -16.72
N LYS A 137 9.60 -10.61 -18.01
CA LYS A 137 8.50 -9.81 -18.56
C LYS A 137 7.18 -10.11 -17.85
N LEU A 138 6.85 -11.40 -17.68
CA LEU A 138 5.65 -11.81 -16.96
C LEU A 138 5.64 -11.31 -15.51
N LEU A 139 6.75 -11.49 -14.78
CA LEU A 139 6.85 -11.08 -13.38
C LEU A 139 6.80 -9.56 -13.21
N VAL A 140 7.35 -8.79 -14.15
CA VAL A 140 7.25 -7.32 -14.14
C VAL A 140 5.81 -6.86 -14.41
N ILE A 141 5.15 -7.44 -15.42
CA ILE A 141 3.75 -7.15 -15.71
C ILE A 141 2.87 -7.50 -14.50
N LEU A 142 3.06 -8.68 -13.91
CA LEU A 142 2.34 -9.12 -12.71
C LEU A 142 2.61 -8.17 -11.53
N GLY A 143 3.87 -7.78 -11.32
CA GLY A 143 4.26 -6.83 -10.28
C GLY A 143 3.54 -5.48 -10.43
N ASN A 144 3.47 -4.94 -11.66
CA ASN A 144 2.74 -3.72 -11.96
C ASN A 144 1.24 -3.84 -11.69
N TYR A 145 0.62 -4.96 -12.06
CA TYR A 145 -0.81 -5.16 -11.80
C TYR A 145 -1.11 -5.42 -10.32
N ILE A 146 -0.21 -6.04 -9.56
CA ILE A 146 -0.35 -6.16 -8.10
C ILE A 146 -0.22 -4.77 -7.47
N SER A 147 0.78 -3.99 -7.88
CA SER A 147 0.99 -2.65 -7.35
C SER A 147 -0.15 -1.70 -7.68
N VAL A 148 -0.90 -1.90 -8.76
CA VAL A 148 -2.11 -1.12 -9.06
C VAL A 148 -3.36 -1.72 -8.40
N GLY A 149 -3.64 -2.99 -8.64
CA GLY A 149 -4.92 -3.63 -8.36
C GLY A 149 -5.24 -3.68 -6.86
N PHE A 150 -4.27 -4.04 -6.02
CA PHE A 150 -4.46 -4.10 -4.58
C PHE A 150 -4.68 -2.72 -3.96
N PRO A 151 -3.84 -1.71 -4.21
CA PRO A 151 -4.10 -0.35 -3.73
C PRO A 151 -5.41 0.22 -4.26
N LEU A 152 -5.78 -0.01 -5.52
CA LEU A 152 -7.07 0.45 -6.06
C LEU A 152 -8.24 -0.14 -5.27
N ALA A 153 -8.27 -1.46 -5.11
CA ALA A 153 -9.30 -2.12 -4.33
C ALA A 153 -9.32 -1.59 -2.89
N ALA A 154 -8.16 -1.49 -2.25
CA ALA A 154 -8.04 -1.01 -0.89
C ALA A 154 -8.56 0.43 -0.70
N PHE A 155 -8.13 1.37 -1.55
CA PHE A 155 -8.52 2.76 -1.45
C PHE A 155 -9.97 2.99 -1.87
N VAL A 156 -10.55 2.15 -2.73
CA VAL A 156 -12.00 2.13 -2.96
C VAL A 156 -12.75 1.75 -1.69
N PHE A 157 -12.32 0.72 -0.96
CA PHE A 157 -12.93 0.35 0.33
C PHE A 157 -12.72 1.44 1.39
N ILE A 158 -11.52 1.99 1.53
CA ILE A 158 -11.24 3.07 2.48
C ILE A 158 -12.13 4.27 2.16
N TRP A 159 -12.17 4.71 0.90
CA TRP A 159 -12.98 5.83 0.45
C TRP A 159 -14.46 5.65 0.77
N ARG A 160 -15.04 4.49 0.41
CA ARG A 160 -16.44 4.16 0.74
C ARG A 160 -16.71 4.23 2.24
N GLY A 161 -15.79 3.73 3.05
CA GLY A 161 -15.87 3.82 4.51
C GLY A 161 -15.89 5.26 5.00
N THR A 162 -14.96 6.10 4.51
CA THR A 162 -14.89 7.51 4.93
C THR A 162 -16.08 8.33 4.48
N LYS A 163 -16.66 8.05 3.31
CA LYS A 163 -17.88 8.71 2.84
C LYS A 163 -19.07 8.38 3.75
N SER A 164 -19.13 7.17 4.29
CA SER A 164 -20.17 6.76 5.24
C SER A 164 -20.04 7.45 6.61
N PHE A 165 -18.85 7.90 7.03
CA PHE A 165 -18.75 8.78 8.20
C PHE A 165 -19.44 10.12 7.98
N MET A 166 -19.49 10.58 6.73
CA MET A 166 -20.01 11.90 6.39
C MET A 166 -21.53 11.88 6.20
N THR A 167 -22.18 10.74 5.97
CA THR A 167 -23.63 10.70 5.70
C THR A 167 -24.46 11.07 6.93
N ASN A 168 -23.97 10.71 8.12
CA ASN A 168 -24.71 10.81 9.37
C ASN A 168 -24.22 12.02 10.19
N GLU A 169 -25.16 12.91 10.50
CA GLU A 169 -25.10 13.94 11.58
C GLU A 169 -24.25 15.21 11.41
N LEU A 170 -23.40 15.37 10.39
CA LEU A 170 -22.54 16.57 10.28
C LEU A 170 -22.67 17.34 8.96
N ALA A 171 -23.77 18.09 8.81
CA ALA A 171 -23.99 18.98 7.66
C ALA A 171 -22.82 19.94 7.42
N GLN A 172 -22.27 20.55 8.48
CA GLN A 172 -21.10 21.44 8.40
C GLN A 172 -19.85 20.74 7.86
N ALA A 173 -19.66 19.44 8.13
CA ALA A 173 -18.52 18.69 7.61
C ALA A 173 -18.65 18.49 6.10
N LYS A 174 -19.87 18.22 5.59
CA LYS A 174 -20.14 18.09 4.16
C LYS A 174 -19.82 19.38 3.40
N ASP A 175 -20.17 20.54 3.96
CA ASP A 175 -19.92 21.84 3.33
C ASP A 175 -18.42 22.15 3.21
N ILE A 176 -17.65 21.88 4.28
CA ILE A 176 -16.18 22.03 4.26
C ILE A 176 -15.58 21.12 3.19
N VAL A 177 -15.98 19.84 3.18
CA VAL A 177 -15.45 18.89 2.19
C VAL A 177 -15.76 19.37 0.77
N ARG A 178 -17.01 19.77 0.49
CA ARG A 178 -17.43 20.26 -0.82
C ARG A 178 -16.66 21.51 -1.24
N LYS A 179 -16.41 22.44 -0.31
CA LYS A 179 -15.69 23.71 -0.57
C LYS A 179 -14.23 23.48 -0.99
N TYR A 180 -13.54 22.56 -0.34
CA TYR A 180 -12.10 22.33 -0.58
C TYR A 180 -11.79 21.18 -1.56
N THR A 181 -12.77 20.33 -1.89
CA THR A 181 -12.59 19.24 -2.86
C THR A 181 -12.01 19.72 -4.21
N PRO A 182 -12.46 20.83 -4.82
CA PRO A 182 -11.89 21.30 -6.09
C PRO A 182 -10.40 21.63 -6.00
N VAL A 183 -9.96 22.21 -4.88
CA VAL A 183 -8.53 22.52 -4.64
C VAL A 183 -7.70 21.24 -4.54
N PHE A 184 -8.21 20.24 -3.82
CA PHE A 184 -7.57 18.92 -3.75
C PHE A 184 -7.50 18.22 -5.11
N LEU A 185 -8.57 18.28 -5.91
CA LEU A 185 -8.59 17.69 -7.24
C LEU A 185 -7.61 18.40 -8.19
N PHE A 186 -7.51 19.73 -8.11
CA PHE A 186 -6.53 20.48 -8.90
C PHE A 186 -5.09 20.10 -8.51
N ALA A 187 -4.76 20.07 -7.22
CA ALA A 187 -3.44 19.65 -6.74
C ALA A 187 -3.11 18.21 -7.16
N SER A 188 -4.08 17.29 -7.02
CA SER A 188 -3.95 15.90 -7.48
C SER A 188 -3.71 15.82 -8.99
N ALA A 189 -4.42 16.63 -9.79
CA ALA A 189 -4.26 16.68 -11.23
C ALA A 189 -2.87 17.17 -11.65
N VAL A 190 -2.31 18.18 -10.98
CA VAL A 190 -0.95 18.67 -11.26
C VAL A 190 0.09 17.57 -10.98
N ILE A 191 0.04 16.93 -9.80
CA ILE A 191 0.97 15.84 -9.44
C ILE A 191 0.83 14.67 -10.44
N SER A 192 -0.40 14.35 -10.83
CA SER A 192 -0.72 13.30 -11.79
C SER A 192 -0.17 13.58 -13.18
N ALA A 193 -0.33 14.81 -13.67
CA ALA A 193 0.20 15.23 -14.96
C ALA A 193 1.74 15.13 -14.98
N SER A 194 2.41 15.60 -13.92
CA SER A 194 3.87 15.48 -13.78
C SER A 194 4.31 14.01 -13.76
N TYR A 195 3.61 13.14 -13.04
CA TYR A 195 3.92 11.72 -12.99
C TYR A 195 3.75 11.03 -14.35
N ILE A 196 2.62 11.26 -15.03
CA ILE A 196 2.35 10.69 -16.35
C ILE A 196 3.41 11.14 -17.35
N PHE A 197 3.75 12.44 -17.33
CA PHE A 197 4.81 12.98 -18.17
C PHE A 197 6.14 12.26 -17.93
N LEU A 198 6.58 12.14 -16.68
CA LEU A 198 7.83 11.44 -16.35
C LEU A 198 7.78 9.95 -16.73
N ALA A 199 6.63 9.29 -16.55
CA ALA A 199 6.47 7.87 -16.87
C ALA A 199 6.58 7.60 -18.37
N LEU A 200 6.04 8.49 -19.20
CA LEU A 200 6.12 8.40 -20.66
C LEU A 200 7.47 8.90 -21.19
N ALA A 201 8.12 9.83 -20.50
CA ALA A 201 9.46 10.30 -20.84
C ALA A 201 10.55 9.24 -20.54
N ASN A 202 10.28 8.26 -19.67
CA ASN A 202 11.23 7.19 -19.37
C ASN A 202 11.50 6.34 -20.64
N PRO A 203 12.75 6.28 -21.13
CA PRO A 203 13.08 5.53 -22.34
C PRO A 203 13.06 4.01 -22.12
N ASN A 204 13.27 3.54 -20.90
CA ASN A 204 13.26 2.13 -20.51
C ASN A 204 11.85 1.60 -20.20
N ARG A 205 10.78 2.34 -20.56
CA ARG A 205 9.41 2.00 -20.14
C ARG A 205 8.84 0.78 -20.87
N GLN A 206 9.14 0.60 -22.16
CA GLN A 206 8.58 -0.48 -22.99
C GLN A 206 9.58 -1.61 -23.26
N MET A 207 10.84 -1.25 -23.45
CA MET A 207 11.91 -2.18 -23.79
C MET A 207 13.10 -1.99 -22.86
N ASN A 208 13.83 -3.06 -22.66
CA ASN A 208 15.05 -3.03 -21.87
C ASN A 208 16.16 -2.35 -22.69
N LEU A 209 16.60 -1.18 -22.23
CA LEU A 209 17.74 -0.45 -22.79
C LEU A 209 19.06 -0.71 -22.05
N VAL A 210 18.98 -1.32 -20.86
CA VAL A 210 20.10 -1.50 -19.95
C VAL A 210 20.17 -2.98 -19.51
N PRO A 211 21.19 -3.75 -19.90
CA PRO A 211 21.24 -5.20 -19.68
C PRO A 211 20.96 -5.68 -18.24
N SER A 212 21.27 -4.85 -17.24
CA SER A 212 21.05 -5.14 -15.81
C SER A 212 19.68 -4.70 -15.25
N MET A 213 18.81 -4.07 -16.04
CA MET A 213 17.54 -3.50 -15.58
C MET A 213 16.39 -3.91 -16.51
N PRO A 214 15.32 -4.58 -16.02
CA PRO A 214 14.17 -4.86 -16.87
C PRO A 214 13.46 -3.57 -17.31
N ALA A 215 12.69 -3.66 -18.40
CA ALA A 215 11.79 -2.57 -18.78
C ALA A 215 10.78 -2.30 -17.66
N THR A 216 10.33 -1.05 -17.52
CA THR A 216 9.41 -0.68 -16.42
C THR A 216 8.05 -1.35 -16.55
N TYR A 217 7.52 -1.46 -17.77
CA TYR A 217 6.14 -1.94 -18.00
C TYR A 217 6.01 -3.08 -19.01
N TYR A 218 6.88 -3.18 -20.02
CA TYR A 218 6.74 -4.15 -21.13
C TYR A 218 5.39 -4.10 -21.88
N LEU A 219 4.74 -2.94 -21.89
CA LEU A 219 3.43 -2.70 -22.50
C LEU A 219 3.51 -1.52 -23.47
N PRO A 220 2.64 -1.44 -24.50
CA PRO A 220 2.51 -0.25 -25.32
C PRO A 220 1.91 0.92 -24.51
N ASP A 221 2.23 2.15 -24.91
CA ASP A 221 1.92 3.37 -24.14
C ASP A 221 0.43 3.52 -23.79
N TRP A 222 -0.49 3.16 -24.70
CA TRP A 222 -1.92 3.26 -24.42
C TRP A 222 -2.36 2.30 -23.30
N LEU A 223 -1.78 1.09 -23.22
CA LEU A 223 -2.05 0.15 -22.12
C LEU A 223 -1.38 0.62 -20.82
N ILE A 224 -0.18 1.19 -20.88
CA ILE A 224 0.49 1.77 -19.71
C ILE A 224 -0.41 2.87 -19.12
N VAL A 225 -0.87 3.80 -19.94
CA VAL A 225 -1.74 4.91 -19.49
C VAL A 225 -3.06 4.38 -18.92
N ALA A 226 -3.77 3.55 -19.68
CA ALA A 226 -5.12 3.12 -19.31
C ALA A 226 -5.16 2.14 -18.13
N SER A 227 -4.19 1.22 -18.03
CA SER A 227 -4.22 0.12 -17.06
C SER A 227 -3.29 0.28 -15.87
N ILE A 228 -2.36 1.25 -15.91
CA ILE A 228 -1.40 1.49 -14.82
C ILE A 228 -1.47 2.94 -14.34
N LEU A 229 -1.17 3.91 -15.21
CA LEU A 229 -1.01 5.31 -14.79
C LEU A 229 -2.33 5.94 -14.34
N LEU A 230 -3.41 5.82 -15.12
CA LEU A 230 -4.71 6.38 -14.73
C LEU A 230 -5.26 5.71 -13.45
N PRO A 231 -5.21 4.38 -13.28
CA PRO A 231 -5.52 3.75 -12.00
C PRO A 231 -4.71 4.29 -10.82
N TYR A 232 -3.42 4.57 -10.99
CA TYR A 232 -2.63 5.23 -9.94
C TYR A 232 -3.15 6.62 -9.58
N VAL A 233 -3.51 7.45 -10.56
CA VAL A 233 -4.14 8.76 -10.31
C VAL A 233 -5.45 8.62 -9.53
N VAL A 234 -6.26 7.61 -9.85
CA VAL A 234 -7.47 7.29 -9.10
C VAL A 234 -7.14 6.90 -7.66
N ILE A 235 -6.15 6.02 -7.46
CA ILE A 235 -5.68 5.61 -6.11
C ILE A 235 -5.26 6.83 -5.29
N TRP A 236 -4.46 7.72 -5.86
CA TRP A 236 -3.97 8.93 -5.20
C TRP A 236 -5.12 9.83 -4.77
N THR A 237 -6.04 10.07 -5.69
CA THR A 237 -7.22 10.91 -5.44
C THR A 237 -8.10 10.31 -4.34
N LEU A 238 -8.40 9.01 -4.41
CA LEU A 238 -9.20 8.33 -3.39
C LEU A 238 -8.50 8.32 -2.02
N GLY A 239 -7.19 8.08 -1.97
CA GLY A 239 -6.43 8.07 -0.71
C GLY A 239 -6.37 9.44 -0.04
N LEU A 240 -6.08 10.49 -0.81
CA LEU A 240 -6.05 11.87 -0.31
C LEU A 240 -7.43 12.36 0.14
N LEU A 241 -8.47 12.11 -0.65
CA LEU A 241 -9.84 12.46 -0.27
C LEU A 241 -10.31 11.68 0.97
N SER A 242 -9.93 10.41 1.10
CA SER A 242 -10.24 9.61 2.30
C SER A 242 -9.62 10.21 3.55
N ALA A 243 -8.35 10.57 3.50
CA ALA A 243 -7.68 11.23 4.61
C ALA A 243 -8.35 12.57 4.95
N PHE A 244 -8.67 13.38 3.94
CA PHE A 244 -9.34 14.66 4.13
C PHE A 244 -10.72 14.51 4.79
N ASN A 245 -11.54 13.56 4.34
CA ASN A 245 -12.83 13.24 4.95
C ASN A 245 -12.67 12.91 6.45
N ILE A 246 -11.71 12.04 6.79
CA ILE A 246 -11.51 11.66 8.20
C ILE A 246 -11.03 12.85 9.03
N VAL A 247 -10.17 13.73 8.51
CA VAL A 247 -9.73 14.94 9.21
C VAL A 247 -10.91 15.85 9.54
N VAL A 248 -11.75 16.15 8.55
CA VAL A 248 -12.92 17.02 8.76
C VAL A 248 -13.88 16.38 9.75
N TYR A 249 -14.09 15.07 9.65
CA TYR A 249 -14.93 14.32 10.58
C TYR A 249 -14.36 14.30 12.01
N SER A 250 -13.06 14.05 12.19
CA SER A 250 -12.43 13.94 13.51
C SER A 250 -12.49 15.24 14.32
N GLN A 251 -12.48 16.39 13.64
CA GLN A 251 -12.65 17.70 14.26
C GLN A 251 -14.04 17.91 14.87
N LYS A 252 -15.05 17.19 14.37
CA LYS A 252 -16.46 17.40 14.69
C LYS A 252 -17.05 16.35 15.64
N VAL A 253 -16.46 15.16 15.72
CA VAL A 253 -16.94 14.11 16.64
C VAL A 253 -16.64 14.47 18.10
N SER A 254 -17.62 14.20 18.98
CA SER A 254 -17.48 14.24 20.43
C SER A 254 -16.80 12.97 20.94
N GLY A 255 -15.83 13.11 21.85
CA GLY A 255 -15.08 11.97 22.42
C GLY A 255 -13.58 12.03 22.11
N LEU A 256 -12.78 12.19 23.18
CA LEU A 256 -11.32 12.33 23.07
C LEU A 256 -10.65 11.07 22.49
N ILE A 257 -11.08 9.88 22.92
CA ILE A 257 -10.47 8.62 22.49
C ILE A 257 -10.76 8.35 21.02
N TYR A 258 -12.00 8.57 20.58
CA TYR A 258 -12.40 8.38 19.19
C TYR A 258 -11.68 9.38 18.25
N ARG A 259 -11.53 10.65 18.67
CA ARG A 259 -10.74 11.63 17.93
C ARG A 259 -9.26 11.22 17.81
N LYS A 260 -8.65 10.72 18.89
CA LYS A 260 -7.27 10.19 18.86
C LYS A 260 -7.13 8.99 17.92
N PHE A 261 -8.11 8.09 17.90
CA PHE A 261 -8.18 6.98 16.95
C PHE A 261 -8.19 7.50 15.50
N LEU A 262 -9.14 8.38 15.17
CA LEU A 262 -9.29 8.92 13.82
C LEU A 262 -8.05 9.68 13.35
N ASN A 263 -7.42 10.47 14.23
CA ASN A 263 -6.19 11.20 13.88
C ASN A 263 -5.03 10.26 13.57
N ASN A 264 -4.82 9.20 14.36
CA ASN A 264 -3.80 8.19 14.05
C ASN A 264 -4.11 7.47 12.74
N LEU A 265 -5.38 7.18 12.48
CA LEU A 265 -5.81 6.57 11.22
C LEU A 265 -5.51 7.49 10.02
N VAL A 266 -5.80 8.79 10.13
CA VAL A 266 -5.45 9.81 9.12
C VAL A 266 -3.95 9.80 8.86
N TYR A 267 -3.12 9.90 9.90
CA TYR A 267 -1.67 9.92 9.71
C TYR A 267 -1.16 8.65 9.05
N GLY A 268 -1.71 7.48 9.42
CA GLY A 268 -1.37 6.22 8.77
C GLY A 268 -1.74 6.19 7.29
N ILE A 269 -2.98 6.56 6.95
CA ILE A 269 -3.46 6.61 5.56
C ILE A 269 -2.67 7.63 4.73
N LEU A 270 -2.43 8.83 5.27
CA LEU A 270 -1.65 9.88 4.61
C LEU A 270 -0.21 9.43 4.36
N MET A 271 0.45 8.86 5.36
CA MET A 271 1.81 8.36 5.20
C MET A 271 1.87 7.26 4.14
N ILE A 272 0.92 6.32 4.15
CA ILE A 272 0.86 5.26 3.13
C ILE A 272 0.65 5.86 1.73
N ILE A 273 -0.32 6.77 1.53
CA ILE A 273 -0.59 7.29 0.19
C ILE A 273 0.51 8.22 -0.33
N VAL A 274 1.05 9.11 0.50
CA VAL A 274 2.15 10.01 0.13
C VAL A 274 3.39 9.20 -0.21
N PHE A 275 3.69 8.20 0.60
CA PHE A 275 4.83 7.33 0.35
C PHE A 275 4.63 6.44 -0.88
N TYR A 276 3.40 5.98 -1.12
CA TYR A 276 3.06 5.24 -2.33
C TYR A 276 3.21 6.10 -3.60
N ILE A 277 2.77 7.37 -3.57
CA ILE A 277 3.05 8.36 -4.64
C ILE A 277 4.56 8.48 -4.84
N PHE A 278 5.31 8.70 -3.75
CA PHE A 278 6.76 8.83 -3.78
C PHE A 278 7.44 7.61 -4.43
N LEU A 279 7.05 6.38 -4.05
CA LEU A 279 7.59 5.16 -4.65
C LEU A 279 7.32 5.05 -6.15
N GLN A 280 6.18 5.55 -6.63
CA GLN A 280 5.89 5.54 -8.06
C GLN A 280 6.74 6.54 -8.84
N PHE A 281 6.90 7.76 -8.31
CA PHE A 281 7.85 8.72 -8.89
C PHE A 281 9.26 8.12 -8.90
N LEU A 282 9.67 7.50 -7.81
CA LEU A 282 10.95 6.85 -7.68
C LEU A 282 11.14 5.72 -8.71
N SER A 283 10.14 4.85 -8.88
CA SER A 283 10.17 3.78 -9.88
C SER A 283 10.29 4.33 -11.30
N THR A 284 9.64 5.45 -11.58
CA THR A 284 9.70 6.10 -12.89
C THR A 284 11.08 6.69 -13.17
N ILE A 285 11.70 7.35 -12.19
CA ILE A 285 13.03 7.97 -12.35
C ILE A 285 14.19 6.99 -12.12
N GLY A 286 13.90 5.73 -11.78
CA GLY A 286 14.91 4.72 -11.45
C GLY A 286 15.98 4.53 -12.53
N TYR A 287 15.60 4.71 -13.81
CA TYR A 287 16.53 4.73 -14.93
C TYR A 287 17.63 5.79 -14.76
N TYR A 288 17.26 7.01 -14.38
CA TYR A 288 18.20 8.11 -14.16
C TYR A 288 19.02 7.96 -12.88
N LEU A 289 18.47 7.26 -11.87
CA LEU A 289 19.18 7.02 -10.60
C LEU A 289 20.26 5.94 -10.71
N GLN A 290 20.19 5.08 -11.73
CA GLN A 290 21.15 3.99 -11.87
C GLN A 290 22.60 4.51 -11.98
N ASP A 291 22.83 5.56 -12.76
CA ASP A 291 24.16 6.12 -12.98
C ASP A 291 24.69 6.79 -11.70
N PHE A 292 23.83 7.52 -10.99
CA PHE A 292 24.17 8.12 -9.69
C PHE A 292 24.65 7.07 -8.67
N PHE A 293 23.95 5.93 -8.58
CA PHE A 293 24.34 4.84 -7.69
C PHE A 293 25.52 3.99 -8.22
N LYS A 294 25.83 4.08 -9.50
CA LYS A 294 27.02 3.44 -10.10
C LYS A 294 28.31 4.04 -9.60
N GLU A 295 28.36 5.36 -9.52
CA GLU A 295 29.57 6.06 -9.14
C GLU A 295 29.84 6.04 -7.63
N LYS A 296 28.78 6.02 -6.80
CA LYS A 296 28.90 6.25 -5.34
C LYS A 296 29.01 4.98 -4.49
N GLY A 297 28.96 3.79 -5.10
CA GLY A 297 29.11 2.51 -4.40
C GLY A 297 27.85 2.06 -3.64
N LEU A 298 28.00 1.06 -2.76
CA LEU A 298 26.87 0.38 -2.09
C LEU A 298 26.22 1.23 -0.98
N ALA A 299 27.00 1.98 -0.20
CA ALA A 299 26.49 2.64 1.00
C ALA A 299 25.34 3.64 0.73
N PRO A 300 25.40 4.52 -0.29
CA PRO A 300 24.28 5.42 -0.61
C PRO A 300 23.00 4.69 -1.01
N VAL A 301 23.13 3.54 -1.69
CA VAL A 301 21.99 2.68 -2.03
C VAL A 301 21.33 2.16 -0.74
N LEU A 302 22.14 1.71 0.23
CA LEU A 302 21.62 1.20 1.50
C LEU A 302 20.96 2.29 2.33
N TYR A 303 21.57 3.47 2.46
CA TYR A 303 20.93 4.59 3.17
C TYR A 303 19.57 4.94 2.57
N PHE A 304 19.49 4.93 1.23
CA PHE A 304 18.26 5.20 0.52
C PHE A 304 17.21 4.10 0.76
N ILE A 305 17.59 2.82 0.70
CA ILE A 305 16.68 1.70 1.01
C ILE A 305 16.19 1.75 2.46
N TYR A 306 17.07 1.99 3.44
CA TYR A 306 16.68 2.06 4.85
C TYR A 306 15.78 3.26 5.14
N PHE A 307 16.02 4.40 4.49
CA PHE A 307 15.12 5.54 4.56
C PHE A 307 13.71 5.19 4.05
N ILE A 308 13.62 4.50 2.92
CA ILE A 308 12.35 3.99 2.35
C ILE A 308 11.65 3.03 3.33
N LEU A 309 12.38 2.06 3.89
CA LEU A 309 11.82 1.10 4.86
C LEU A 309 11.33 1.79 6.13
N PHE A 310 12.06 2.79 6.61
CA PHE A 310 11.67 3.59 7.77
C PHE A 310 10.35 4.34 7.50
N LEU A 311 10.22 5.00 6.35
CA LEU A 311 8.99 5.70 5.97
C LEU A 311 7.79 4.75 5.83
N GLN A 312 7.99 3.55 5.26
CA GLN A 312 6.95 2.51 5.21
C GLN A 312 6.49 2.12 6.62
N ALA A 313 7.45 1.83 7.50
CA ALA A 313 7.15 1.44 8.87
C ALA A 313 6.33 2.50 9.60
N LEU A 314 6.65 3.79 9.44
CA LEU A 314 5.90 4.88 10.07
C LEU A 314 4.40 4.84 9.73
N GLY A 315 4.04 4.64 8.46
CA GLY A 315 2.63 4.56 8.05
C GLY A 315 1.87 3.45 8.79
N PHE A 316 2.45 2.25 8.85
CA PHE A 316 1.85 1.11 9.55
C PHE A 316 1.87 1.27 11.08
N ILE A 317 2.88 1.94 11.66
CA ILE A 317 2.92 2.27 13.09
C ILE A 317 1.71 3.16 13.46
N PHE A 318 1.40 4.19 12.67
CA PHE A 318 0.24 5.04 12.92
C PHE A 318 -1.09 4.29 12.82
N LEU A 319 -1.23 3.41 11.83
CA LEU A 319 -2.41 2.52 11.73
C LEU A 319 -2.54 1.63 12.97
N ALA A 320 -1.46 0.97 13.40
CA ALA A 320 -1.46 0.10 14.56
C ALA A 320 -1.77 0.86 15.86
N ARG A 321 -1.21 2.06 16.03
CA ARG A 321 -1.51 2.96 17.17
C ARG A 321 -2.98 3.37 17.18
N GLY A 322 -3.55 3.71 16.02
CA GLY A 322 -4.98 3.98 15.87
C GLY A 322 -5.81 2.78 16.33
N ALA A 323 -5.56 1.60 15.78
CA ALA A 323 -6.30 0.40 16.12
C ALA A 323 -6.17 0.01 17.61
N LYS A 324 -5.02 0.25 18.24
CA LYS A 324 -4.84 0.08 19.69
C LYS A 324 -5.76 1.00 20.51
N LYS A 325 -5.95 2.25 20.08
CA LYS A 325 -6.87 3.19 20.76
C LYS A 325 -8.33 2.77 20.66
N LEU A 326 -8.70 2.11 19.58
CA LEU A 326 -10.03 1.54 19.42
C LEU A 326 -10.29 0.43 20.45
N LYS A 327 -9.28 -0.42 20.72
CA LYS A 327 -9.33 -1.46 21.77
C LYS A 327 -9.55 -0.88 23.17
N GLU A 328 -8.99 0.30 23.47
CA GLU A 328 -9.23 0.97 24.76
C GLU A 328 -10.72 1.34 24.93
N ILE A 329 -11.39 1.76 23.86
CA ILE A 329 -12.84 2.02 23.86
C ILE A 329 -13.61 0.72 24.14
N GLU A 330 -13.17 -0.40 23.58
CA GLU A 330 -13.78 -1.70 23.84
C GLU A 330 -13.69 -2.08 25.31
N THR A 331 -12.58 -1.84 26.01
CA THR A 331 -12.46 -2.23 27.43
C THR A 331 -13.31 -1.38 28.38
N THR A 332 -13.75 -0.20 27.93
CA THR A 332 -14.57 0.71 28.73
C THR A 332 -16.08 0.59 28.47
N LEU A 333 -16.48 -0.19 27.46
CA LEU A 333 -17.88 -0.49 27.09
C LEU A 333 -18.25 -1.92 27.51
#